data_AF-A0AAV5JWA3-F1
#
_entry.id   AF-A0AAV5JWA3-F1
#
_cell.length_a   1.000
_cell.length_b   1.000
_cell.length_c   1.000
_cell.angle_alpha   90.00
_cell.angle_beta   90.00
_cell.angle_gamma   90.00
#
_symmetry.space_group_name_H-M   'P 1'
#
loop_
_entity.id
_entity.type
_entity.pdbx_description
1 polymer ?
#
loop_
_entity_poly.entity_id
_entity_poly.type
_entity_poly.pdbx_seq_one_letter_code
_entity_poly.pdbx_strand_id
1 'polypeptide(L)' 'MAQFPLLARLNDAYNELPAFQDTIPEKQPDAPPSVAS' A
#
# COMPACT_ATOMS: atom_id res chain seq x y z
N MET A 1 -4.05 12.30 -7.99
CA MET A 1 -2.67 12.28 -7.47
C MET A 1 -1.72 12.65 -8.61
N ALA A 2 -1.36 13.93 -8.76
CA ALA A 2 -0.52 14.38 -9.89
C ALA A 2 0.58 15.37 -9.49
N GLN A 3 0.73 15.66 -8.19
CA GLN A 3 1.70 16.65 -7.71
C GLN A 3 3.15 16.16 -7.85
N PHE A 4 3.37 14.85 -7.86
CA PHE A 4 4.69 14.22 -7.97
C PHE A 4 4.65 13.06 -8.97
N PRO A 5 4.72 13.34 -10.29
CA PRO A 5 4.47 12.33 -11.33
C PRO A 5 5.43 11.14 -11.27
N LEU A 6 6.70 11.36 -10.91
CA LEU A 6 7.66 10.27 -10.75
C LEU A 6 7.33 9.37 -9.55
N LEU A 7 6.98 9.97 -8.41
CA LEU A 7 6.65 9.21 -7.21
C LEU A 7 5.34 8.43 -7.37
N ALA A 8 4.36 9.00 -8.09
CA ALA A 8 3.13 8.32 -8.44
C ALA A 8 3.41 7.04 -9.25
N ARG A 9 4.23 7.14 -10.31
CA ARG A 9 4.60 5.97 -11.13
C ARG A 9 5.28 4.87 -10.31
N LEU A 10 6.16 5.24 -9.38
CA LEU A 10 6.85 4.26 -8.52
C LEU A 10 5.88 3.60 -7.52
N ASN A 11 4.96 4.38 -6.95
CA ASN A 11 3.93 3.84 -6.07
C ASN A 11 3.02 2.83 -6.79
N ASP A 12 2.58 3.17 -8.00
CA ASP A 12 1.79 2.25 -8.84
C ASP A 12 2.56 0.96 -9.14
N ALA A 13 3.84 1.07 -9.51
CA ALA A 13 4.69 -0.10 -9.77
C ALA A 13 4.88 -0.99 -8.53
N TYR A 14 4.96 -0.42 -7.32
CA TYR A 14 5.02 -1.21 -6.08
C TYR A 14 3.71 -1.91 -5.77
N ASN A 15 2.56 -1.30 -6.09
CA ASN A 15 1.26 -1.93 -5.89
C ASN A 15 1.05 -3.18 -6.75
N GLU A 16 1.82 -3.38 -7.82
CA GLU A 16 1.78 -4.60 -8.64
C GLU A 16 2.59 -5.77 -8.05
N LEU A 17 3.44 -5.51 -7.05
CA LEU A 17 4.33 -6.52 -6.48
C LEU A 17 3.73 -7.17 -5.22
N PRO A 18 3.56 -8.50 -5.18
CA PRO A 18 3.02 -9.19 -4.00
C PRO A 18 3.81 -8.91 -2.72
N ALA A 19 5.15 -8.83 -2.84
CA ALA A 19 6.02 -8.53 -1.71
C ALA A 19 5.70 -7.19 -1.04
N PHE A 20 5.33 -6.17 -1.81
CA PHE A 20 4.92 -4.89 -1.25
C PHE A 20 3.50 -4.96 -0.68
N GLN A 21 2.60 -5.65 -1.37
CA GLN A 21 1.23 -5.85 -0.90
C GLN A 21 1.18 -6.59 0.44
N ASP A 22 2.09 -7.51 0.71
CA ASP A 22 2.13 -8.28 1.96
C ASP A 22 2.73 -7.49 3.13
N THR A 23 3.45 -6.41 2.83
CA THR A 23 4.04 -5.51 3.83
C THR A 23 3.21 -4.27 4.13
N ILE A 24 2.00 -4.14 3.56
CA ILE A 24 1.13 -3.00 3.88
C ILE A 24 0.78 -3.00 5.37
N PRO A 25 0.62 -1.83 6.00
CA PRO A 25 0.33 -1.70 7.43
C PRO A 25 -0.87 -2.53 7.89
N GLU A 26 -1.91 -2.62 7.07
CA GLU A 26 -3.17 -3.30 7.38
C GLU A 26 -3.03 -4.83 7.45
N LYS A 27 -1.98 -5.40 6.85
CA LYS A 27 -1.73 -6.85 6.88
C LYS A 27 -0.80 -7.27 8.01
N GLN A 28 -0.26 -6.34 8.79
CA GLN A 28 0.67 -6.67 9.86
C GLN A 28 -0.07 -7.36 11.03
N PRO A 29 0.59 -8.25 11.80
CA PRO A 29 -0.06 -8.99 12.88
C PRO A 29 -0.63 -8.11 13.99
N ASP A 30 -0.08 -6.91 14.16
CA ASP A 30 -0.47 -5.89 15.13
C ASP A 30 -1.41 -4.83 14.54
N ALA A 31 -1.79 -4.96 13.27
CA ALA A 31 -2.75 -4.06 12.64
C ALA A 31 -4.07 -4.06 13.43
N PRO A 32 -4.69 -2.89 13.64
CA PRO A 32 -6.00 -2.84 14.26
C PRO A 32 -6.99 -3.66 13.40
N PRO A 33 -7.92 -4.41 14.03
CA PRO A 33 -8.92 -5.14 13.27
C PRO A 33 -9.70 -4.13 12.41
N SER A 34 -9.88 -4.46 11.13
CA SER A 34 -10.69 -3.64 10.24
C SER A 34 -12.11 -3.58 10.82
N VAL A 35 -12.47 -2.44 11.39
CA VAL A 35 -13.84 -2.20 11.88
C VAL A 35 -14.69 -1.95 10.64
N ALA A 36 -15.23 -3.02 10.05
CA ALA A 36 -16.25 -2.90 9.03
C ALA A 36 -17.47 -2.20 9.66
N SER A 37 -17.73 -0.96 9.23
CA SER A 37 -18.97 -0.21 9.49
C SER A 37 -19.85 -0.24 8.26
#